data_AF-A0A1S1X3C7-F1
#
_entry.id   AF-A0A1S1X3C7-F1
#
_cell.length_a   1.000
_cell.length_b   1.000
_cell.length_c   1.000
_cell.angle_alpha   90.00
_cell.angle_beta   90.00
_cell.angle_gamma   90.00
#
_symmetry.space_group_name_H-M   'P 1'
#
loop_
_entity.id
_entity.type
_entity.pdbx_description
1 polymer ?
#
loop_
_entity_poly.entity_id
_entity_poly.type
_entity_poly.pdbx_seq_one_letter_code
_entity_poly.pdbx_strand_id
1 'polypeptide(L)'
;MAAVAFWAGGAMCELSATSLAAKIFWSKVEYIGTLGTPVLFLLLALDYNHIDLMRRRYWLATLFAIPLTCLLLAAGNEYHHLVWTSYRPSPSGYNLLIYGHGPVFWLGVAGYSYLMMLLGSLLLIRSLHYYPAHFRGQFITLMLSAVAPWLGNILYLSGAFPLRGLDPTPHSFAFTGMVFAIDLLYLRQLYLVPVARTRAFEAMGDGIVVVDQQLRILDINPSGARMLGKPARQLQGNALPAPWLGGAMLEKEGRHLELMVPDSGIILDIRAYRAGSPAIPACW
;
A
#
# COMPACT_ATOMS: atom_id res chain seq x y z
N MET A 1 -5.83 5.54 9.91
CA MET A 1 -7.30 5.64 10.05
C MET A 1 -7.73 6.11 11.42
N ALA A 2 -7.25 5.50 12.51
CA ALA A 2 -7.53 5.98 13.87
C ALA A 2 -7.24 7.48 14.07
N ALA A 3 -6.10 7.99 13.59
CA ALA A 3 -5.77 9.42 13.67
C ALA A 3 -6.78 10.32 12.93
N VAL A 4 -7.27 9.87 11.76
CA VAL A 4 -8.28 10.59 10.96
C VAL A 4 -9.64 10.57 11.67
N ALA A 5 -10.02 9.42 12.23
CA ALA A 5 -11.25 9.29 13.00
C ALA A 5 -11.22 10.15 14.29
N PHE A 6 -10.07 10.18 14.96
CA PHE A 6 -9.85 11.04 16.13
C PHE A 6 -9.98 12.52 15.75
N TRP A 7 -9.37 12.92 14.64
CA TRP A 7 -9.49 14.28 14.12
C TRP A 7 -10.94 14.63 13.80
N ALA A 8 -11.64 13.80 13.02
CA ALA A 8 -13.04 14.03 12.66
C ALA A 8 -13.97 14.07 13.89
N GLY A 9 -13.71 13.21 14.88
CA GLY A 9 -14.44 13.20 16.15
C GLY A 9 -14.22 14.47 16.97
N GLY A 10 -12.98 14.97 17.01
CA GLY A 10 -12.65 16.27 17.62
C GLY A 10 -13.41 17.40 16.94
N ALA A 11 -13.39 17.45 15.60
CA ALA A 11 -14.11 18.44 14.81
C ALA A 11 -15.62 18.43 15.09
N MET A 12 -16.22 17.23 15.21
CA MET A 12 -17.62 17.10 15.59
C MET A 12 -17.90 17.69 16.99
N CYS A 13 -16.99 17.52 17.94
CA CYS A 13 -17.11 18.08 19.28
C CYS A 13 -16.93 19.60 19.28
N GLU A 14 -16.00 20.16 18.48
CA GLU A 14 -15.85 21.61 18.28
C GLU A 14 -17.13 22.23 17.70
N LEU A 15 -17.71 21.58 16.69
CA LEU A 15 -18.95 22.02 16.05
C LEU A 15 -20.14 22.00 17.01
N SER A 16 -20.15 21.07 17.97
CA SER A 16 -21.19 20.93 18.99
C SER A 16 -20.99 21.90 20.17
N ALA A 17 -19.76 22.35 20.41
CA ALA A 17 -19.43 23.26 21.50
C ALA A 17 -19.99 24.66 21.25
N THR A 18 -20.72 25.22 22.22
CA THR A 18 -21.32 26.56 22.14
C THR A 18 -20.44 27.65 22.74
N SER A 19 -19.52 27.30 23.66
CA SER A 19 -18.60 28.25 24.26
C SER A 19 -17.29 28.35 23.49
N LEU A 20 -16.71 29.55 23.42
CA LEU A 20 -15.43 29.79 22.76
C LEU A 20 -14.31 28.95 23.38
N ALA A 21 -14.27 28.84 24.71
CA ALA A 21 -13.26 28.05 25.42
C ALA A 21 -13.35 26.56 25.07
N ALA A 22 -14.57 25.99 25.00
CA ALA A 22 -14.74 24.60 24.60
C ALA A 22 -14.34 24.37 23.13
N LYS A 23 -14.63 25.31 22.23
CA LYS A 23 -14.18 25.24 20.84
C LYS A 23 -12.66 25.18 20.74
N ILE A 24 -11.97 26.14 21.37
CA ILE A 24 -10.50 26.20 21.38
C ILE A 24 -9.90 24.92 21.96
N PHE A 25 -10.50 24.38 23.04
CA PHE A 25 -10.06 23.11 23.61
C PHE A 25 -10.17 21.96 22.60
N TRP A 26 -11.31 21.81 21.93
CA TRP A 26 -11.48 20.75 20.92
C TRP A 26 -10.56 20.93 19.72
N SER A 27 -10.32 22.16 19.26
CA SER A 27 -9.33 22.39 18.18
C SER A 27 -7.91 22.03 18.58
N LYS A 28 -7.52 22.24 19.86
CA LYS A 28 -6.23 21.75 20.37
C LYS A 28 -6.17 20.22 20.38
N VAL A 29 -7.27 19.54 20.69
CA VAL A 29 -7.37 18.08 20.63
C VAL A 29 -7.27 17.60 19.17
N GLU A 30 -7.96 18.25 18.25
CA GLU A 30 -7.91 17.93 16.80
C GLU A 30 -6.50 17.95 16.23
N TYR A 31 -5.65 18.88 16.69
CA TYR A 31 -4.26 19.00 16.25
C TYR A 31 -3.45 17.72 16.40
N ILE A 32 -3.78 16.84 17.37
CA ILE A 32 -3.16 15.51 17.51
C ILE A 32 -3.38 14.71 16.22
N GLY A 33 -4.62 14.69 15.73
CA GLY A 33 -4.99 13.99 14.51
C GLY A 33 -4.52 14.72 13.24
N THR A 34 -4.64 16.05 13.21
CA THR A 34 -4.22 16.88 12.07
C THR A 34 -2.73 16.75 11.79
N LEU A 35 -1.88 16.82 12.82
CA LEU A 35 -0.42 16.72 12.67
C LEU A 35 0.06 15.27 12.50
N GLY A 36 -0.66 14.31 13.09
CA GLY A 36 -0.31 12.89 12.97
C GLY A 36 -0.66 12.29 11.61
N THR A 37 -1.76 12.72 11.00
CA THR A 37 -2.29 12.12 9.75
C THR A 37 -1.30 12.20 8.57
N PRO A 38 -0.68 13.35 8.26
CA PRO A 38 0.31 13.47 7.18
C PRO A 38 1.55 12.61 7.39
N VAL A 39 2.04 12.51 8.63
CA VAL A 39 3.20 11.66 8.97
C VAL A 39 2.85 10.19 8.77
N LEU A 40 1.68 9.76 9.25
CA LEU A 40 1.20 8.39 9.06
C LEU A 40 0.94 8.07 7.59
N PHE A 41 0.50 9.04 6.79
CA PHE A 41 0.34 8.90 5.34
C PHE A 41 1.70 8.69 4.65
N LEU A 42 2.73 9.43 5.03
CA LEU A 42 4.10 9.20 4.54
C LEU A 42 4.60 7.80 4.93
N LEU A 43 4.38 7.38 6.18
CA LEU A 43 4.78 6.04 6.63
C LEU A 43 4.06 4.93 5.85
N LEU A 44 2.77 5.11 5.57
CA LEU A 44 2.02 4.21 4.69
C LEU A 44 2.64 4.14 3.30
N ALA A 45 2.99 5.28 2.70
CA ALA A 45 3.62 5.34 1.38
C ALA A 45 5.01 4.68 1.35
N LEU A 46 5.78 4.79 2.43
CA LEU A 46 7.08 4.14 2.60
C LEU A 46 6.94 2.62 2.70
N ASP A 47 5.99 2.14 3.49
CA ASP A 47 5.66 0.71 3.58
C ASP A 47 5.21 0.14 2.23
N TYR A 48 4.41 0.93 1.49
CA TYR A 48 3.98 0.59 0.13
C TYR A 48 5.15 0.41 -0.85
N ASN A 49 6.26 1.11 -0.62
CA ASN A 49 7.49 1.01 -1.42
C ASN A 49 8.52 0.03 -0.84
N HIS A 50 8.17 -0.74 0.20
CA HIS A 50 9.07 -1.64 0.91
C HIS A 50 10.33 -0.95 1.47
N ILE A 51 10.20 0.32 1.87
CA ILE A 51 11.30 1.10 2.46
C ILE A 51 11.24 0.95 3.98
N ASP A 52 12.15 0.16 4.54
CA ASP A 52 12.23 -0.18 5.97
C ASP A 52 12.77 0.96 6.87
N LEU A 53 12.16 2.14 6.82
CA LEU A 53 12.47 3.22 7.75
C LEU A 53 11.89 2.98 9.16
N MET A 54 10.77 2.25 9.25
CA MET A 54 10.10 1.94 10.53
C MET A 54 10.95 1.09 11.48
N ARG A 55 11.94 0.35 10.95
CA ARG A 55 12.86 -0.47 11.76
C ARG A 55 13.81 0.37 12.61
N ARG A 56 14.03 1.64 12.24
CA ARG A 56 14.94 2.55 12.94
C ARG A 56 14.13 3.53 13.80
N ARG A 57 13.97 3.21 15.09
CA ARG A 57 13.21 4.01 16.08
C ARG A 57 13.59 5.51 16.08
N TYR A 58 14.84 5.84 15.81
CA TYR A 58 15.32 7.22 15.69
C TYR A 58 14.61 8.03 14.59
N TRP A 59 14.33 7.44 13.43
CA TRP A 59 13.66 8.14 12.34
C TRP A 59 12.19 8.43 12.65
N LEU A 60 11.50 7.49 13.30
CA LEU A 60 10.14 7.71 13.79
C LEU A 60 10.10 8.85 14.81
N ALA A 61 11.05 8.88 15.75
CA ALA A 61 11.15 9.98 16.71
C ALA A 61 11.37 11.34 16.01
N THR A 62 12.24 11.41 15.01
CA THR A 62 12.48 12.65 14.25
C THR A 62 11.25 13.11 13.48
N LEU A 63 10.51 12.19 12.86
CA LEU A 63 9.28 12.53 12.12
C LEU A 63 8.19 13.07 13.05
N PHE A 64 8.07 12.55 14.27
CA PHE A 64 7.09 13.04 15.23
C PHE A 64 7.57 14.22 16.09
N ALA A 65 8.87 14.55 16.08
CA ALA A 65 9.42 15.65 16.87
C ALA A 65 8.81 17.02 16.50
N ILE A 66 8.69 17.30 15.20
CA ILE A 66 8.09 18.56 14.71
C ILE A 66 6.59 18.63 15.05
N PRO A 67 5.76 17.62 14.73
CA PRO A 67 4.38 17.52 15.20
C PRO A 67 4.21 17.74 16.70
N LEU A 68 5.04 17.08 17.52
CA LEU A 68 4.95 17.19 18.97
C LEU A 68 5.27 18.61 19.45
N THR A 69 6.28 19.25 18.86
CA THR A 69 6.63 20.63 19.17
C THR A 69 5.50 21.59 18.79
N CYS A 70 4.91 21.42 17.60
CA CYS A 70 3.77 22.23 17.16
C CYS A 70 2.55 22.04 18.07
N LEU A 71 2.33 20.81 18.56
CA LEU A 71 1.25 20.50 19.49
C LEU A 71 1.44 21.19 20.86
N LEU A 72 2.68 21.19 21.38
CA LEU A 72 3.00 21.90 22.63
C LEU A 72 2.81 23.41 22.49
N LEU A 73 3.22 23.99 21.35
CA LEU A 73 2.98 25.41 21.05
C LEU A 73 1.50 25.73 20.85
N ALA A 74 0.72 24.82 20.26
CA ALA A 74 -0.73 24.99 20.15
C ALA A 74 -1.40 24.94 21.53
N ALA A 75 -0.93 24.05 22.42
CA ALA A 75 -1.43 23.93 23.79
C ALA A 75 -1.19 25.19 24.63
N GLY A 76 -0.07 25.88 24.42
CA GLY A 76 0.28 27.14 25.09
C GLY A 76 -0.03 28.42 24.31
N ASN A 77 -0.87 28.34 23.26
CA ASN A 77 -1.03 29.45 22.32
C ASN A 77 -1.54 30.76 22.96
N GLU A 78 -2.20 30.70 24.11
CA GLU A 78 -2.68 31.85 24.88
C GLU A 78 -1.55 32.78 25.35
N TYR A 79 -0.32 32.27 25.49
CA TYR A 79 0.81 33.05 25.98
C TYR A 79 1.56 33.81 24.88
N HIS A 80 1.52 33.30 23.64
CA HIS A 80 2.41 33.76 22.57
C HIS A 80 1.72 34.01 21.22
N HIS A 81 0.50 33.51 21.00
CA HIS A 81 -0.30 33.73 19.79
C HIS A 81 0.42 33.37 18.47
N LEU A 82 1.31 32.38 18.49
CA LEU A 82 2.16 32.01 17.35
C LEU A 82 1.48 31.02 16.40
N VAL A 83 0.54 30.21 16.92
CA VAL A 83 -0.26 29.26 16.14
C VAL A 83 -1.54 29.94 15.69
N TRP A 84 -2.28 30.53 16.64
CA TRP A 84 -3.50 31.30 16.35
C TRP A 84 -3.37 32.74 16.86
N THR A 85 -3.59 33.70 15.97
CA THR A 85 -3.51 35.15 16.24
C THR A 85 -4.86 35.76 16.60
N SER A 86 -5.97 35.16 16.16
CA SER A 86 -7.32 35.62 16.48
C SER A 86 -8.35 34.51 16.34
N TYR A 87 -9.50 34.68 17.01
CA TYR A 87 -10.63 33.77 16.96
C TYR A 87 -11.88 34.58 16.60
N ARG A 88 -12.52 34.27 15.47
CA ARG A 88 -13.70 35.01 14.99
C ARG A 88 -14.83 34.04 14.68
N PRO A 89 -16.06 34.26 15.17
CA PRO A 89 -17.21 33.50 14.73
C PRO A 89 -17.42 33.63 13.21
N SER A 90 -17.84 32.56 12.56
CA SER A 90 -18.13 32.60 11.13
C SER A 90 -19.35 33.50 10.85
N PRO A 91 -19.29 34.40 9.84
CA PRO A 91 -20.42 35.24 9.48
C PRO A 91 -21.59 34.47 8.83
N SER A 92 -21.42 33.17 8.59
CA SER A 92 -22.40 32.29 7.96
C SER A 92 -23.56 31.88 8.87
N GLY A 93 -23.55 32.28 10.16
CA GLY A 93 -24.59 31.94 11.14
C GLY A 93 -24.49 30.51 11.69
N TYR A 94 -23.61 29.68 11.13
CA TYR A 94 -23.26 28.37 11.68
C TYR A 94 -22.33 28.50 12.89
N ASN A 95 -22.36 27.50 13.78
CA ASN A 95 -21.51 27.42 14.97
C ASN A 95 -20.03 27.09 14.61
N LEU A 96 -19.42 27.90 13.74
CA LEU A 96 -18.08 27.73 13.19
C LEU A 96 -17.16 28.84 13.70
N LEU A 97 -15.88 28.50 13.90
CA LEU A 97 -14.85 29.46 14.28
C LEU A 97 -13.84 29.62 13.14
N ILE A 98 -13.46 30.86 12.87
CA ILE A 98 -12.42 31.23 11.91
C ILE A 98 -11.19 31.61 12.73
N TYR A 99 -10.10 30.89 12.48
CA TYR A 99 -8.82 31.09 13.14
C TYR A 99 -7.93 32.01 12.30
N GLY A 100 -7.38 33.04 12.93
CA GLY A 100 -6.26 33.79 12.36
C GLY A 100 -4.99 32.97 12.50
N HIS A 101 -4.31 32.66 11.39
CA HIS A 101 -3.14 31.78 11.41
C HIS A 101 -1.84 32.55 11.60
N GLY A 102 -1.06 32.15 12.60
CA GLY A 102 0.25 32.72 12.92
C GLY A 102 1.43 32.01 12.22
N PRO A 103 2.68 32.47 12.45
CA PRO A 103 3.86 31.93 11.77
C PRO A 103 4.11 30.44 12.01
N VAL A 104 3.87 29.94 13.23
CA VAL A 104 4.06 28.51 13.57
C VAL A 104 3.02 27.64 12.87
N PHE A 105 1.81 28.16 12.65
CA PHE A 105 0.83 27.46 11.83
C PHE A 105 1.33 27.28 10.40
N TRP A 106 1.77 28.36 9.76
CA TRP A 106 2.20 28.31 8.35
C TRP A 106 3.42 27.42 8.14
N LEU A 107 4.47 27.58 8.97
CA LEU A 107 5.71 26.84 8.81
C LEU A 107 5.63 25.42 9.38
N GLY A 108 5.13 25.30 10.62
CA GLY A 108 5.17 24.06 11.39
C GLY A 108 3.96 23.16 11.13
N VAL A 109 2.75 23.70 11.09
CA VAL A 109 1.53 22.90 10.91
C VAL A 109 1.28 22.63 9.43
N ALA A 110 1.03 23.68 8.64
CA ALA A 110 0.69 23.56 7.22
C ALA A 110 1.91 23.13 6.39
N GLY A 111 3.04 23.84 6.50
CA GLY A 111 4.25 23.57 5.72
C GLY A 111 4.78 22.15 5.91
N TYR A 112 4.92 21.71 7.16
CA TYR A 112 5.38 20.35 7.45
C TYR A 112 4.37 19.29 6.98
N SER A 113 3.08 19.48 7.24
CA SER A 113 2.02 18.54 6.82
C SER A 113 2.00 18.38 5.30
N TYR A 114 2.11 19.48 4.54
CA TYR A 114 2.17 19.44 3.09
C TYR A 114 3.45 18.83 2.55
N LEU A 115 4.57 19.04 3.22
CA LEU A 115 5.81 18.35 2.86
C LEU A 115 5.65 16.83 3.03
N MET A 116 5.08 16.37 4.15
CA MET A 116 4.84 14.93 4.39
C MET A 116 3.84 14.35 3.38
N MET A 117 2.76 15.08 3.09
CA MET A 117 1.79 14.68 2.06
C MET A 117 2.43 14.61 0.68
N LEU A 118 3.25 15.60 0.30
CA LEU A 118 3.93 15.63 -0.99
C LEU A 118 4.89 14.46 -1.14
N LEU A 119 5.74 14.23 -0.14
CA LEU A 119 6.66 13.09 -0.16
C LEU A 119 5.90 11.76 -0.21
N GLY A 120 4.81 11.62 0.56
CA GLY A 120 3.96 10.45 0.53
C GLY A 120 3.33 10.22 -0.85
N SER A 121 2.75 11.27 -1.46
CA SER A 121 2.16 11.21 -2.79
C SER A 121 3.22 10.87 -3.86
N LEU A 122 4.41 11.46 -3.81
CA LEU A 122 5.50 11.16 -4.75
C LEU A 122 5.98 9.71 -4.64
N LEU A 123 6.08 9.18 -3.43
CA LEU A 123 6.43 7.77 -3.20
C LEU A 123 5.34 6.83 -3.72
N LEU A 124 4.07 7.17 -3.53
CA LEU A 124 2.97 6.41 -4.09
C LEU A 124 3.00 6.42 -5.63
N ILE A 125 3.22 7.58 -6.26
CA ILE A 125 3.40 7.68 -7.72
C ILE A 125 4.61 6.84 -8.16
N ARG A 126 5.74 6.90 -7.46
CA ARG A 126 6.91 6.07 -7.78
C ARG A 126 6.56 4.58 -7.80
N SER A 127 5.72 4.12 -6.88
CA SER A 127 5.36 2.70 -6.79
C SER A 127 4.62 2.15 -8.03
N LEU A 128 4.11 3.02 -8.92
CA LEU A 128 3.56 2.65 -10.23
C LEU A 128 4.48 1.75 -11.07
N HIS A 129 5.80 1.94 -10.94
CA HIS A 129 6.78 1.23 -11.77
C HIS A 129 6.91 -0.25 -11.40
N TYR A 130 6.42 -0.66 -10.23
CA TYR A 130 6.55 -2.04 -9.75
C TYR A 130 5.33 -2.91 -10.08
N TYR A 131 4.23 -2.34 -10.58
CA TYR A 131 3.00 -3.09 -10.85
C TYR A 131 2.90 -3.57 -12.31
N PRO A 132 2.53 -4.85 -12.54
CA PRO A 132 2.25 -5.39 -13.87
C PRO A 132 1.18 -4.60 -14.63
N ALA A 133 1.34 -4.45 -15.95
CA ALA A 133 0.50 -3.58 -16.79
C ALA A 133 -1.02 -3.86 -16.70
N HIS A 134 -1.41 -5.12 -16.46
CA HIS A 134 -2.82 -5.52 -16.36
C HIS A 134 -3.55 -5.01 -15.12
N PHE A 135 -2.84 -4.45 -14.14
CA PHE A 135 -3.42 -3.94 -12.89
C PHE A 135 -3.28 -2.43 -12.68
N ARG A 136 -2.85 -1.71 -13.73
CA ARG A 136 -2.74 -0.25 -13.70
C ARG A 136 -4.07 0.44 -13.40
N GLY A 137 -5.21 -0.16 -13.76
CA GLY A 137 -6.54 0.40 -13.50
C GLY A 137 -6.86 0.59 -12.01
N GLN A 138 -6.65 -0.45 -11.19
CA GLN A 138 -6.86 -0.36 -9.73
C GLN A 138 -5.90 0.64 -9.08
N PHE A 139 -4.65 0.64 -9.54
CA PHE A 139 -3.65 1.57 -9.05
C PHE A 139 -3.98 3.04 -9.39
N ILE A 140 -4.54 3.29 -10.58
CA ILE A 140 -5.04 4.63 -10.96
C ILE A 140 -6.17 5.07 -10.02
N THR A 141 -7.10 4.17 -9.66
CA THR A 141 -8.16 4.49 -8.68
C THR A 141 -7.57 4.87 -7.32
N LEU A 142 -6.55 4.14 -6.87
CA LEU A 142 -5.83 4.42 -5.63
C LEU A 142 -5.10 5.78 -5.69
N MET A 143 -4.48 6.12 -6.83
CA MET A 143 -3.87 7.44 -7.03
C MET A 143 -4.89 8.58 -7.06
N LEU A 144 -6.02 8.39 -7.77
CA LEU A 144 -7.10 9.37 -7.79
C LEU A 144 -7.63 9.63 -6.38
N SER A 145 -7.72 8.58 -5.54
CA SER A 145 -8.09 8.75 -4.14
C SER A 145 -7.07 9.55 -3.33
N ALA A 146 -5.77 9.45 -3.64
CA ALA A 146 -4.71 10.21 -2.99
C ALA A 146 -4.67 11.70 -3.40
N VAL A 147 -5.40 12.09 -4.45
CA VAL A 147 -5.60 13.50 -4.84
C VAL A 147 -6.69 14.16 -3.98
N ALA A 148 -7.64 13.40 -3.43
CA ALA A 148 -8.75 13.96 -2.65
C ALA A 148 -8.30 14.84 -1.46
N PRO A 149 -7.28 14.46 -0.65
CA PRO A 149 -6.80 15.30 0.44
C PRO A 149 -6.15 16.61 -0.03
N TRP A 150 -5.51 16.61 -1.21
CA TRP A 150 -4.97 17.83 -1.81
C TRP A 150 -6.08 18.81 -2.18
N LEU A 151 -7.15 18.32 -2.81
CA LEU A 151 -8.31 19.14 -3.15
C LEU A 151 -8.99 19.69 -1.90
N GLY A 152 -9.17 18.87 -0.86
CA GLY A 152 -9.72 19.31 0.42
C GLY A 152 -8.93 20.46 1.04
N ASN A 153 -7.59 20.33 1.09
CA ASN A 153 -6.70 21.37 1.63
C ASN A 153 -6.72 22.66 0.80
N ILE A 154 -6.70 22.56 -0.53
CA ILE A 154 -6.76 23.73 -1.42
C ILE A 154 -8.08 24.49 -1.23
N LEU A 155 -9.20 23.77 -1.15
CA LEU A 155 -10.51 24.37 -0.88
C LEU A 155 -10.57 25.06 0.48
N TYR A 156 -9.96 24.46 1.50
CA TYR A 156 -9.87 25.04 2.83
C TYR A 156 -9.03 26.34 2.85
N LEU A 157 -7.78 26.27 2.37
CA LEU A 157 -6.85 27.41 2.43
C LEU A 157 -7.21 28.56 1.50
N SER A 158 -7.81 28.28 0.35
CA SER A 158 -8.29 29.33 -0.56
C SER A 158 -9.48 30.11 0.00
N GLY A 159 -10.12 29.61 1.06
CA GLY A 159 -11.38 30.17 1.59
C GLY A 159 -12.54 30.07 0.59
N ALA A 160 -12.38 29.29 -0.48
CA ALA A 160 -13.37 29.06 -1.52
C ALA A 160 -14.42 28.03 -1.10
N PHE A 161 -14.20 27.32 0.01
CA PHE A 161 -15.19 26.39 0.54
C PHE A 161 -16.46 27.14 1.01
N PRO A 162 -17.67 26.71 0.62
CA PRO A 162 -18.92 27.43 0.91
C PRO A 162 -19.17 27.67 2.41
N LEU A 163 -18.74 26.74 3.26
CA LEU A 163 -18.86 26.81 4.70
C LEU A 163 -17.55 27.33 5.31
N ARG A 164 -17.39 28.66 5.32
CA ARG A 164 -16.19 29.31 5.89
C ARG A 164 -16.02 28.94 7.37
N GLY A 165 -14.89 28.27 7.67
CA GLY A 165 -14.55 27.78 9.00
C GLY A 165 -14.70 26.26 9.16
N LEU A 166 -15.33 25.55 8.21
CA LEU A 166 -15.34 24.08 8.22
C LEU A 166 -14.09 23.57 7.50
N ASP A 167 -13.37 22.64 8.14
CA ASP A 167 -12.26 21.93 7.51
C ASP A 167 -12.75 20.63 6.82
N PRO A 168 -12.74 20.55 5.47
CA PRO A 168 -13.12 19.35 4.74
C PRO A 168 -12.01 18.28 4.72
N THR A 169 -10.78 18.64 5.10
CA THR A 169 -9.60 17.77 5.02
C THR A 169 -9.73 16.41 5.71
N PRO A 170 -10.26 16.29 6.95
CA PRO A 170 -10.43 14.98 7.58
C PRO A 170 -11.36 14.05 6.79
N HIS A 171 -12.40 14.59 6.15
CA HIS A 171 -13.33 13.82 5.32
C HIS A 171 -12.65 13.30 4.05
N SER A 172 -11.82 14.13 3.42
CA SER A 172 -11.02 13.72 2.27
C SER A 172 -10.04 12.60 2.63
N PHE A 173 -9.36 12.70 3.78
CA PHE A 173 -8.48 11.63 4.27
C PHE A 173 -9.22 10.36 4.64
N ALA A 174 -10.44 10.46 5.19
CA ALA A 174 -11.27 9.31 5.48
C ALA A 174 -11.65 8.56 4.19
N PHE A 175 -12.05 9.30 3.15
CA PHE A 175 -12.34 8.75 1.84
C PHE A 175 -11.12 8.04 1.22
N THR A 176 -9.97 8.72 1.17
CA THR A 176 -8.71 8.10 0.69
C THR A 176 -8.39 6.85 1.50
N GLY A 177 -8.47 6.93 2.82
CA GLY A 177 -8.22 5.83 3.72
C GLY A 177 -9.11 4.61 3.50
N MET A 178 -10.39 4.83 3.21
CA MET A 178 -11.33 3.78 2.89
C MET A 178 -10.95 3.07 1.59
N VAL A 179 -10.61 3.83 0.53
CA VAL A 179 -10.15 3.26 -0.75
C VAL A 179 -8.88 2.43 -0.55
N PHE A 180 -7.91 2.94 0.20
CA PHE A 180 -6.68 2.21 0.52
C PHE A 180 -6.94 0.95 1.36
N ALA A 181 -7.88 0.99 2.30
CA ALA A 181 -8.24 -0.18 3.10
C ALA A 181 -8.88 -1.28 2.24
N ILE A 182 -9.76 -0.91 1.31
CA ILE A 182 -10.36 -1.86 0.36
C ILE A 182 -9.26 -2.48 -0.51
N ASP A 183 -8.33 -1.67 -1.01
CA ASP A 183 -7.22 -2.15 -1.82
C ASP A 183 -6.32 -3.12 -1.04
N LEU A 184 -5.91 -2.76 0.17
CA LEU A 184 -5.02 -3.59 1.00
C LEU A 184 -5.68 -4.89 1.47
N LEU A 185 -6.95 -4.85 1.88
CA LEU A 185 -7.62 -6.00 2.50
C LEU A 185 -8.20 -6.97 1.47
N TYR A 186 -8.73 -6.45 0.35
CA TYR A 186 -9.43 -7.26 -0.63
C TYR A 186 -8.65 -7.40 -1.92
N LEU A 187 -8.15 -6.29 -2.49
CA LEU A 187 -7.48 -6.35 -3.78
C LEU A 187 -6.13 -7.05 -3.61
N ARG A 188 -5.22 -6.59 -2.74
CA ARG A 188 -3.87 -7.17 -2.58
C ARG A 188 -3.84 -8.65 -2.20
N GLN A 189 -4.83 -9.16 -1.44
CA GLN A 189 -4.89 -10.58 -1.09
C GLN A 189 -5.12 -11.50 -2.29
N LEU A 190 -5.81 -11.01 -3.34
CA LEU A 190 -5.98 -11.73 -4.59
C LEU A 190 -4.65 -11.85 -5.39
N TYR A 191 -3.58 -11.15 -4.99
CA TYR A 191 -2.33 -10.98 -5.76
C TYR A 191 -1.13 -11.65 -5.11
N LEU A 192 -1.13 -11.76 -3.78
CA LEU A 192 -0.11 -12.53 -3.07
C LEU A 192 -0.14 -14.01 -3.47
N VAL A 193 -1.33 -14.57 -3.74
CA VAL A 193 -1.48 -15.98 -4.09
C VAL A 193 -0.84 -16.33 -5.44
N PRO A 194 -1.06 -15.61 -6.56
CA PRO A 194 -0.40 -15.92 -7.82
C PRO A 194 1.12 -15.63 -7.82
N VAL A 195 1.55 -14.51 -7.24
CA VAL A 195 2.98 -14.10 -7.27
C VAL A 195 3.84 -14.99 -6.38
N ALA A 196 3.35 -15.38 -5.21
CA ALA A 196 4.03 -16.37 -4.37
C ALA A 196 4.11 -17.73 -5.07
N ARG A 197 3.07 -18.13 -5.81
CA ARG A 197 3.06 -19.37 -6.59
C ARG A 197 4.09 -19.35 -7.72
N THR A 198 4.17 -18.27 -8.50
CA THR A 198 5.19 -18.14 -9.57
C THR A 198 6.59 -18.09 -9.00
N ARG A 199 6.83 -17.35 -7.91
CA ARG A 199 8.15 -17.31 -7.27
C ARG A 199 8.54 -18.62 -6.59
N ALA A 200 7.60 -19.32 -5.98
CA ALA A 200 7.84 -20.67 -5.46
C ALA A 200 8.16 -21.64 -6.59
N PHE A 201 7.44 -21.55 -7.72
CA PHE A 201 7.71 -22.34 -8.92
C PHE A 201 9.11 -22.09 -9.50
N GLU A 202 9.55 -20.84 -9.52
CA GLU A 202 10.88 -20.45 -9.99
C GLU A 202 12.02 -20.81 -9.01
N ALA A 203 11.74 -20.81 -7.70
CA ALA A 203 12.72 -21.08 -6.64
C ALA A 203 12.83 -22.58 -6.26
N MET A 204 11.92 -23.43 -6.72
CA MET A 204 12.00 -24.88 -6.49
C MET A 204 13.30 -25.44 -7.10
N GLY A 205 14.06 -26.18 -6.30
CA GLY A 205 15.26 -26.89 -6.76
C GLY A 205 14.95 -28.00 -7.75
N ASP A 206 13.75 -28.58 -7.66
CA ASP A 206 13.28 -29.63 -8.55
C ASP A 206 12.87 -29.06 -9.92
N GLY A 207 13.24 -29.78 -10.98
CA GLY A 207 12.84 -29.45 -12.34
C GLY A 207 11.40 -29.84 -12.61
N ILE A 208 10.55 -28.88 -13.00
CA ILE A 208 9.16 -29.13 -13.40
C ILE A 208 9.00 -28.80 -14.87
N VAL A 209 8.45 -29.75 -15.62
CA VAL A 209 8.13 -29.62 -17.04
C VAL A 209 6.67 -29.99 -17.24
N VAL A 210 5.91 -29.11 -17.86
CA VAL A 210 4.51 -29.35 -18.25
C VAL A 210 4.52 -29.66 -19.75
N VAL A 211 3.96 -30.81 -20.13
CA VAL A 211 3.91 -31.26 -21.53
C VAL A 211 2.46 -31.49 -21.98
N ASP A 212 2.21 -31.35 -23.28
CA ASP A 212 0.95 -31.75 -23.91
C ASP A 212 0.89 -33.27 -24.20
N GLN A 213 -0.21 -33.73 -24.77
CA GLN A 213 -0.41 -35.14 -25.14
C GLN A 213 0.57 -35.63 -26.23
N GLN A 214 1.21 -34.72 -26.95
CA GLN A 214 2.21 -34.99 -27.97
C GLN A 214 3.64 -34.80 -27.44
N LEU A 215 3.83 -34.73 -26.12
CA LEU A 215 5.11 -34.52 -25.43
C LEU A 215 5.81 -33.21 -25.81
N ARG A 216 5.06 -32.18 -26.18
CA ARG A 216 5.60 -30.83 -26.39
C ARG A 216 5.55 -30.04 -25.11
N ILE A 217 6.61 -29.29 -24.82
CA ILE A 217 6.75 -28.51 -23.59
C ILE A 217 5.81 -27.30 -23.65
N LEU A 218 4.78 -27.29 -22.81
CA LEU A 218 3.88 -26.16 -22.61
C LEU A 218 4.51 -25.13 -21.67
N ASP A 219 5.13 -25.59 -20.58
CA ASP A 219 5.80 -24.73 -19.61
C ASP A 219 6.95 -25.45 -18.90
N ILE A 220 7.93 -24.70 -18.42
CA ILE A 220 9.11 -25.24 -17.74
C ILE A 220 9.67 -24.25 -16.72
N ASN A 221 9.99 -24.73 -15.53
CA ASN A 221 10.64 -23.89 -14.51
C ASN A 221 12.16 -23.74 -14.77
N PRO A 222 12.83 -22.73 -14.17
CA PRO A 222 14.25 -22.48 -14.37
C PRO A 222 15.15 -23.67 -14.00
N SER A 223 14.79 -24.45 -12.97
CA SER A 223 15.52 -25.67 -12.59
C SER A 223 15.42 -26.75 -13.66
N GLY A 224 14.25 -26.96 -14.25
CA GLY A 224 14.04 -27.88 -15.36
C GLY A 224 14.81 -27.46 -16.61
N ALA A 225 14.83 -26.15 -16.92
CA ALA A 225 15.63 -25.62 -18.02
C ALA A 225 17.15 -25.84 -17.81
N ARG A 226 17.64 -25.69 -16.57
CA ARG A 226 19.04 -26.02 -16.21
C ARG A 226 19.33 -27.50 -16.37
N MET A 227 18.43 -28.38 -15.94
CA MET A 227 18.56 -29.83 -16.07
C MET A 227 18.57 -30.27 -17.55
N LEU A 228 17.78 -29.62 -18.41
CA LEU A 228 17.75 -29.89 -19.85
C LEU A 228 18.84 -29.14 -20.65
N GLY A 229 19.69 -28.35 -19.98
CA GLY A 229 20.83 -27.66 -20.58
C GLY A 229 20.48 -26.58 -21.61
N LYS A 230 19.23 -26.12 -21.68
CA LYS A 230 18.77 -25.10 -22.65
C LYS A 230 17.87 -24.06 -21.98
N PRO A 231 17.90 -22.79 -22.42
CA PRO A 231 17.04 -21.76 -21.86
C PRO A 231 15.56 -22.05 -22.14
N ALA A 232 14.69 -21.77 -21.17
CA ALA A 232 13.25 -22.07 -21.22
C ALA A 232 12.56 -21.59 -22.52
N ARG A 233 12.92 -20.40 -23.02
CA ARG A 233 12.40 -19.83 -24.28
C ARG A 233 12.68 -20.68 -25.53
N GLN A 234 13.73 -21.49 -25.53
CA GLN A 234 14.07 -22.39 -26.63
C GLN A 234 13.42 -23.77 -26.48
N LEU A 235 12.92 -24.09 -25.30
CA LEU A 235 12.30 -25.37 -24.98
C LEU A 235 10.77 -25.33 -25.12
N GLN A 236 10.14 -24.20 -24.75
CA GLN A 236 8.69 -24.02 -24.89
C GLN A 236 8.25 -24.17 -26.37
N GLY A 237 7.22 -24.99 -26.59
CA GLY A 237 6.65 -25.31 -27.89
C GLY A 237 7.35 -26.45 -28.65
N ASN A 238 8.52 -26.89 -28.19
CA ASN A 238 9.27 -27.99 -28.80
C ASN A 238 8.98 -29.34 -28.13
N ALA A 239 9.27 -30.42 -28.84
CA ALA A 239 9.21 -31.76 -28.27
C ALA A 239 10.23 -31.91 -27.13
N LEU A 240 9.84 -32.59 -26.06
CA LEU A 240 10.71 -32.88 -24.92
C LEU A 240 11.97 -33.59 -25.42
N PRO A 241 13.18 -33.05 -25.18
CA PRO A 241 14.44 -33.62 -25.65
C PRO A 241 14.87 -34.82 -24.77
N ALA A 242 13.94 -35.71 -24.44
CA ALA A 242 14.15 -36.91 -23.65
C ALA A 242 13.51 -38.11 -24.38
N PRO A 243 14.09 -38.58 -25.49
CA PRO A 243 13.54 -39.69 -26.27
C PRO A 243 13.52 -41.02 -25.49
N TRP A 244 14.31 -41.14 -24.43
CA TRP A 244 14.30 -42.25 -23.48
C TRP A 244 13.07 -42.24 -22.55
N LEU A 245 12.32 -41.13 -22.52
CA LEU A 245 11.14 -40.93 -21.69
C LEU A 245 9.90 -41.15 -22.56
N GLY A 246 9.47 -42.42 -22.70
CA GLY A 246 8.34 -42.79 -23.55
C GLY A 246 7.00 -42.33 -22.98
N GLY A 247 6.06 -41.92 -23.85
CA GLY A 247 4.72 -41.46 -23.44
C GLY A 247 3.96 -42.46 -22.57
N ALA A 248 4.14 -43.77 -22.81
CA ALA A 248 3.54 -44.84 -22.00
C ALA A 248 4.07 -44.93 -20.55
N MET A 249 5.24 -44.36 -20.26
CA MET A 249 5.78 -44.29 -18.89
C MET A 249 5.13 -43.15 -18.09
N LEU A 250 4.66 -42.10 -18.75
CA LEU A 250 4.02 -40.93 -18.14
C LEU A 250 2.52 -41.16 -17.83
N GLU A 251 1.91 -42.22 -18.37
CA GLU A 251 0.50 -42.57 -18.13
C GLU A 251 0.25 -43.20 -16.76
N LYS A 252 1.29 -43.67 -16.06
CA LYS A 252 1.15 -44.24 -14.70
C LYS A 252 1.24 -43.14 -13.66
N GLU A 253 0.09 -42.59 -13.26
CA GLU A 253 0.00 -41.56 -12.21
C GLU A 253 0.73 -41.96 -10.92
N GLY A 254 1.55 -41.04 -10.40
CA GLY A 254 2.10 -41.11 -9.04
C GLY A 254 3.20 -42.13 -8.78
N ARG A 255 3.77 -42.79 -9.79
CA ARG A 255 4.97 -43.64 -9.62
C ARG A 255 6.25 -42.82 -9.72
N HIS A 256 7.16 -43.07 -8.78
CA HIS A 256 8.56 -42.68 -8.88
C HIS A 256 9.22 -43.48 -10.00
N LEU A 257 9.77 -42.78 -10.97
CA LEU A 257 10.58 -43.36 -12.03
C LEU A 257 12.01 -42.86 -11.82
N GLU A 258 12.84 -43.68 -11.19
CA GLU A 258 14.28 -43.46 -11.18
C GLU A 258 14.83 -43.87 -12.54
N LEU A 259 15.17 -42.88 -13.36
CA LEU A 259 15.72 -43.08 -14.68
C LEU A 259 17.15 -42.56 -14.72
N MET A 260 18.06 -43.43 -15.13
CA MET A 260 19.44 -43.04 -15.40
C MET A 260 19.49 -42.41 -16.79
N VAL A 261 19.94 -41.17 -16.87
CA VAL A 261 20.10 -40.49 -18.15
C VAL A 261 21.29 -41.13 -18.89
N PRO A 262 21.09 -41.67 -20.11
CA PRO A 262 22.15 -42.30 -20.88
C PRO A 262 23.37 -41.38 -21.00
N ASP A 263 24.57 -41.94 -20.87
CA ASP A 263 25.87 -41.27 -21.07
C ASP A 263 26.21 -40.10 -20.12
N SER A 264 25.44 -39.87 -19.06
CA SER A 264 25.69 -38.75 -18.12
C SER A 264 25.94 -39.17 -16.66
N GLY A 265 25.62 -40.42 -16.29
CA GLY A 265 25.72 -40.89 -14.90
C GLY A 265 24.77 -40.21 -13.92
N ILE A 266 23.83 -39.39 -14.41
CA ILE A 266 22.84 -38.69 -13.61
C ILE A 266 21.61 -39.58 -13.44
N ILE A 267 21.18 -39.78 -12.19
CA ILE A 267 19.93 -40.45 -11.84
C ILE A 267 18.88 -39.35 -11.60
N LEU A 268 17.77 -39.40 -12.34
CA LEU A 268 16.64 -38.50 -12.15
C LEU A 268 15.48 -39.28 -11.50
N ASP A 269 14.94 -38.78 -10.39
CA ASP A 269 13.64 -39.21 -9.87
C ASP A 269 12.55 -38.40 -10.57
N ILE A 270 11.78 -39.04 -11.44
CA ILE A 270 10.76 -38.38 -12.26
C ILE A 270 9.39 -38.78 -11.74
N ARG A 271 8.54 -37.77 -11.48
CA ARG A 271 7.14 -37.97 -11.10
C ARG A 271 6.22 -37.35 -12.15
N ALA A 272 5.30 -38.15 -12.67
CA ALA A 272 4.30 -37.72 -13.63
C ALA A 272 2.94 -37.53 -12.96
N TYR A 273 2.32 -36.37 -13.19
CA TYR A 273 0.98 -36.05 -12.72
C TYR A 273 0.12 -35.60 -13.91
N ARG A 274 -1.10 -36.10 -14.01
CA ARG A 274 -2.03 -35.69 -15.06
C ARG A 274 -2.70 -34.37 -14.68
N ALA A 275 -2.41 -33.31 -15.43
CA ALA A 275 -3.10 -32.03 -15.27
C ALA A 275 -4.50 -32.10 -15.90
N GLY A 276 -5.46 -32.68 -15.19
CA GLY A 276 -6.85 -32.78 -15.66
C GLY A 276 -7.71 -33.84 -14.96
N SER A 277 -8.06 -33.61 -13.70
CA SER A 277 -9.29 -34.10 -13.02
C SER A 277 -9.39 -33.43 -11.63
N PRO A 278 -10.57 -33.03 -11.13
CA PRO A 278 -10.69 -32.23 -9.91
C PRO A 278 -10.59 -33.12 -8.68
N ALA A 279 -9.37 -33.40 -8.23
CA ALA A 279 -9.13 -33.94 -6.89
C ALA A 279 -7.65 -33.78 -6.53
N ILE A 280 -7.23 -32.57 -6.17
CA ILE A 280 -6.19 -32.45 -5.16
C ILE A 280 -6.94 -32.57 -3.83
N PRO A 281 -6.84 -33.69 -3.08
CA PRO A 281 -7.33 -33.69 -1.72
C PRO A 281 -6.45 -32.69 -0.97
N ALA A 282 -7.06 -31.60 -0.53
CA ALA A 282 -6.45 -30.67 0.39
C ALA A 282 -5.97 -31.47 1.61
N CYS A 283 -4.66 -31.69 1.70
CA CYS A 283 -4.01 -32.05 2.95
C CYS A 283 -3.32 -30.79 3.46
N TRP A 284 -4.03 -30.16 4.41
CA TRP A 284 -3.61 -29.24 5.48
C TRP A 284 -2.65 -28.09 5.13
#